data_AF-A0A2T0W9H6-F1
#
_entry.id   AF-A0A2T0W9H6-F1
#
_cell.length_a   1.000
_cell.length_b   1.000
_cell.length_c   1.000
_cell.angle_alpha   90.00
_cell.angle_beta   90.00
_cell.angle_gamma   90.00
#
_symmetry.space_group_name_H-M   'P 1'
#
loop_
_entity.id
_entity.type
_entity.pdbx_description
1 polymer ?
#
loop_
_entity_poly.entity_id
_entity_poly.type
_entity_poly.pdbx_seq_one_letter_code
_entity_poly.pdbx_strand_id
1 'polypeptide(L)'
;MTEIFLATSLIVTLVVGLSIVLVKLRRVLIPDVDLLVNVNQTLNLVARRGDRLLGVLHDAGVGIPAACGGSGTCGLCRVTVTGEGAGEPQATEHGVLSPRERRDHIRLACQTRLRGDCAVTVPDDFIGAGEAIPATVVATRMLAPLIREITVDLPPDHGGDFSAGDFMQVIAPPYTLDFATLETDPAFSEAWDIAGWRSLKASSPKPVTRAYSLANRPEDAGKAVFNIRLAVPPAGKEDSLPPGLVSSWMFGLKVGDAIRLSGPYGEFHVQPTQREMVFVGGGVGMAPLRAMIHQQLGRGTHRSIQFFYGARSVADLFYSEEFQDLAMQHGNFSWTPALSDPAPGDRWLGTTGFVHDVLRRSMEGHPAPEDCEYYLCGPPVMISAVLTTLDKLGVPRGQIFYDDFGG
;
A
#
# COMPACT_ATOMS: atom_id res chain seq x y z
N MET A 1 -44.70 -3.77 44.56
CA MET A 1 -43.40 -3.16 44.22
C MET A 1 -42.22 -3.92 44.83
N THR A 2 -42.28 -4.29 46.11
CA THR A 2 -41.24 -5.08 46.82
C THR A 2 -40.98 -6.45 46.21
N GLU A 3 -42.02 -7.21 45.83
CA GLU A 3 -41.85 -8.54 45.22
C GLU A 3 -41.17 -8.49 43.84
N ILE A 4 -41.54 -7.53 43.00
CA ILE A 4 -40.91 -7.31 41.69
C ILE A 4 -39.44 -6.94 41.87
N PHE A 5 -39.13 -6.10 42.85
CA PHE A 5 -37.76 -5.69 43.14
C PHE A 5 -36.90 -6.86 43.66
N LEU A 6 -37.45 -7.68 44.57
CA LEU A 6 -36.79 -8.88 45.08
C LEU A 6 -36.54 -9.92 43.97
N ALA A 7 -37.53 -10.18 43.13
CA ALA A 7 -37.40 -11.12 42.01
C ALA A 7 -36.35 -10.64 40.99
N THR A 8 -36.38 -9.34 40.64
CA THR A 8 -35.40 -8.75 39.72
C THR A 8 -33.99 -8.79 40.30
N SER A 9 -33.82 -8.45 41.57
CA SER A 9 -32.53 -8.49 42.27
C SER A 9 -31.96 -9.90 42.33
N LEU A 10 -32.80 -10.91 42.60
CA LEU A 10 -32.38 -12.31 42.61
C LEU A 10 -31.89 -12.77 41.24
N ILE A 11 -32.63 -12.46 40.17
CA ILE A 11 -32.25 -12.83 38.79
C ILE A 11 -30.93 -12.15 38.41
N VAL A 12 -30.79 -10.84 38.66
CA VAL A 12 -29.55 -10.11 38.38
C VAL A 12 -28.37 -10.72 39.14
N THR A 13 -28.55 -11.03 40.41
CA THR A 13 -27.50 -11.63 41.25
C THR A 13 -27.08 -13.00 40.73
N LEU A 14 -28.04 -13.82 40.29
CA LEU A 14 -27.78 -15.16 39.77
C LEU A 14 -27.07 -15.13 38.41
N VAL A 15 -27.49 -14.21 37.52
CA VAL A 15 -26.84 -14.00 36.21
C VAL A 15 -25.42 -13.44 36.38
N VAL A 16 -25.23 -12.44 37.23
CA VAL A 16 -23.90 -11.87 37.52
C VAL A 16 -23.01 -12.91 38.20
N GLY A 17 -23.55 -13.66 39.17
CA GLY A 17 -22.85 -14.74 39.85
C GLY A 17 -22.38 -15.83 38.88
N LEU A 18 -23.26 -16.31 38.01
CA LEU A 18 -22.93 -17.27 36.97
C LEU A 18 -21.87 -16.71 36.00
N SER A 19 -22.00 -15.45 35.59
CA SER A 19 -21.03 -14.79 34.72
C SER A 19 -19.64 -14.71 35.36
N ILE A 20 -19.56 -14.35 36.64
CA ILE A 20 -18.29 -14.32 37.39
C ILE A 20 -17.68 -15.71 37.49
N VAL A 21 -18.50 -16.74 37.78
CA VAL A 21 -18.05 -18.14 37.84
C VAL A 21 -17.49 -18.57 36.48
N LEU A 22 -18.19 -18.29 35.37
CA LEU A 22 -17.72 -18.62 34.02
C LEU A 22 -16.41 -17.90 33.68
N VAL A 23 -16.25 -16.62 34.05
CA VAL A 23 -15.00 -15.88 33.83
C VAL A 23 -13.86 -16.46 34.66
N LYS A 24 -14.08 -16.83 35.92
CA LYS A 24 -13.08 -17.49 36.75
C LYS A 24 -12.71 -18.86 36.19
N LEU A 25 -13.69 -19.67 35.80
CA LEU A 25 -13.48 -20.98 35.20
C LEU A 25 -12.66 -20.87 33.92
N ARG A 26 -12.99 -19.88 33.06
CA ARG A 26 -12.23 -19.60 31.84
C ARG A 26 -10.78 -19.23 32.11
N ARG A 27 -10.50 -18.39 33.13
CA ARG A 27 -9.13 -18.02 33.52
C ARG A 27 -8.31 -19.20 34.05
N VAL A 28 -8.95 -20.16 34.69
CA VAL A 28 -8.29 -21.38 35.20
C VAL A 28 -8.05 -22.39 34.09
N LEU A 29 -9.03 -22.59 33.19
CA LEU A 29 -8.95 -23.55 32.10
C LEU A 29 -8.10 -23.06 30.91
N ILE A 30 -8.02 -21.75 30.72
CA ILE A 30 -7.21 -21.10 29.68
C ILE A 30 -6.28 -20.11 30.39
N PRO A 31 -5.20 -20.61 31.02
CA PRO A 31 -4.25 -19.74 31.68
C PRO A 31 -3.59 -18.80 30.67
N ASP A 32 -3.35 -17.57 31.12
CA ASP A 32 -2.67 -16.52 30.36
C ASP A 32 -1.16 -16.79 30.43
N VAL A 33 -0.73 -17.84 29.73
CA VAL A 33 0.67 -18.27 29.66
C VAL A 33 1.34 -17.59 28.47
N ASP A 34 2.56 -17.14 28.70
CA ASP A 34 3.44 -16.67 27.64
C ASP A 34 3.62 -17.78 26.60
N LEU A 35 3.36 -17.43 25.34
CA LEU A 35 3.51 -18.30 24.18
C LEU A 35 4.89 -18.07 23.57
N LEU A 36 5.53 -19.15 23.14
CA LEU A 36 6.82 -19.09 22.46
C LEU A 36 6.60 -19.10 20.94
N VAL A 37 7.04 -18.02 20.29
CA VAL A 37 7.10 -17.91 18.83
C VAL A 37 8.55 -17.98 18.41
N ASN A 38 8.92 -19.10 17.79
CA ASN A 38 10.28 -19.29 17.27
C ASN A 38 10.34 -18.85 15.81
N VAL A 39 11.21 -17.90 15.48
CA VAL A 39 11.40 -17.39 14.11
C VAL A 39 12.73 -17.91 13.57
N ASN A 40 12.70 -18.58 12.41
CA ASN A 40 13.87 -19.15 11.72
C ASN A 40 14.80 -20.01 12.61
N GLN A 41 14.29 -20.60 13.71
CA GLN A 41 15.10 -21.34 14.70
C GLN A 41 16.15 -20.50 15.45
N THR A 42 16.21 -19.20 15.21
CA THR A 42 17.24 -18.29 15.74
C THR A 42 16.69 -17.31 16.76
N LEU A 43 15.47 -16.83 16.57
CA LEU A 43 14.85 -15.81 17.41
C LEU A 43 13.66 -16.39 18.18
N ASN A 44 13.70 -16.32 19.51
CA ASN A 44 12.60 -16.76 20.37
C ASN A 44 11.86 -15.54 20.92
N LEU A 45 10.60 -15.40 20.54
CA LEU A 45 9.74 -14.29 20.93
C LEU A 45 8.71 -14.75 21.95
N VAL A 46 8.39 -13.85 22.87
CA VAL A 46 7.33 -14.04 23.85
C VAL A 46 6.08 -13.32 23.34
N ALA A 47 4.99 -14.05 23.19
CA ALA A 47 3.70 -13.52 22.75
C ALA A 47 2.60 -13.92 23.73
N ARG A 48 1.44 -13.27 23.62
CA ARG A 48 0.25 -13.65 24.38
C ARG A 48 -0.80 -14.30 23.50
N ARG A 49 -1.63 -15.14 24.11
CA ARG A 49 -2.75 -15.74 23.43
C ARG A 49 -3.70 -14.67 22.90
N GLY A 50 -3.96 -14.70 21.60
CA GLY A 50 -4.82 -13.75 20.89
C GLY A 50 -4.07 -12.62 20.16
N ASP A 51 -2.77 -12.47 20.41
CA ASP A 51 -1.93 -11.52 19.69
C ASP A 51 -1.92 -11.83 18.20
N ARG A 52 -1.79 -10.78 17.39
CA ARG A 52 -1.61 -10.90 15.95
C ARG A 52 -0.15 -11.20 15.69
N LEU A 53 0.13 -12.25 14.92
CA LEU A 53 1.49 -12.68 14.62
C LEU A 53 2.31 -11.54 13.99
N LEU A 54 1.74 -10.76 13.08
CA LEU A 54 2.42 -9.60 12.48
C LEU A 54 2.91 -8.59 13.53
N GLY A 55 2.10 -8.29 14.55
CA GLY A 55 2.48 -7.34 15.60
C GLY A 55 3.66 -7.84 16.42
N VAL A 56 3.61 -9.12 16.82
CA VAL A 56 4.71 -9.77 17.56
C VAL A 56 6.01 -9.75 16.76
N LEU A 57 5.92 -10.01 15.45
CA LEU A 57 7.09 -10.01 14.56
C LEU A 57 7.65 -8.60 14.37
N HIS A 58 6.79 -7.60 14.14
CA HIS A 58 7.20 -6.20 14.01
C HIS A 58 7.83 -5.64 15.29
N ASP A 59 7.23 -5.91 16.45
CA ASP A 59 7.76 -5.46 17.76
C ASP A 59 9.14 -6.06 18.07
N ALA A 60 9.45 -7.21 17.47
CA ALA A 60 10.73 -7.89 17.58
C ALA A 60 11.74 -7.54 16.46
N GLY A 61 11.43 -6.57 15.59
CA GLY A 61 12.32 -6.15 14.50
C GLY A 61 12.30 -7.06 13.26
N VAL A 62 11.35 -7.98 13.17
CA VAL A 62 11.13 -8.80 11.96
C VAL A 62 10.19 -8.03 11.02
N GLY A 63 10.77 -7.31 10.06
CA GLY A 63 10.11 -6.36 9.16
C GLY A 63 9.30 -7.03 8.04
N ILE A 64 8.23 -7.76 8.37
CA ILE A 64 7.38 -8.35 7.33
C ILE A 64 6.55 -7.26 6.64
N PRO A 65 6.49 -7.23 5.30
CA PRO A 65 5.71 -6.24 4.58
C PRO A 65 4.20 -6.42 4.82
N ALA A 66 3.50 -5.31 5.08
CA ALA A 66 2.05 -5.31 5.31
C ALA A 66 1.39 -4.01 4.79
N ALA A 67 1.37 -3.82 3.46
CA ALA A 67 0.87 -2.59 2.83
C ALA A 67 -0.57 -2.23 3.23
N CYS A 68 -1.45 -3.23 3.34
CA CYS A 68 -2.87 -3.03 3.71
C CYS A 68 -3.12 -2.71 5.20
N GLY A 69 -2.08 -2.47 6.01
CA GLY A 69 -2.23 -2.17 7.44
C GLY A 69 -2.87 -3.30 8.27
N GLY A 70 -2.82 -4.53 7.75
CA GLY A 70 -3.35 -5.72 8.41
C GLY A 70 -4.85 -5.98 8.19
N SER A 71 -5.45 -5.45 7.12
CA SER A 71 -6.80 -5.84 6.68
C SER A 71 -6.84 -7.23 6.05
N GLY A 72 -5.68 -7.76 5.62
CA GLY A 72 -5.56 -9.10 5.03
C GLY A 72 -5.86 -9.16 3.54
N THR A 73 -5.81 -8.03 2.82
CA THR A 73 -6.13 -7.97 1.39
C THR A 73 -4.90 -8.00 0.46
N CYS A 74 -3.77 -7.40 0.86
CA CYS A 74 -2.59 -7.31 0.00
C CYS A 74 -1.78 -8.62 -0.13
N GLY A 75 -1.90 -9.53 0.83
CA GLY A 75 -1.14 -10.78 0.86
C GLY A 75 0.37 -10.66 1.14
N LEU A 76 0.95 -9.46 1.26
CA LEU A 76 2.40 -9.30 1.43
C LEU A 76 2.94 -9.93 2.72
N CYS A 77 2.12 -10.05 3.76
CA CYS A 77 2.53 -10.64 5.03
C CYS A 77 2.49 -12.19 5.05
N ARG A 78 2.80 -12.83 3.92
CA ARG A 78 2.86 -14.30 3.79
C ARG A 78 4.04 -14.81 4.60
N VAL A 79 3.75 -15.75 5.51
CA VAL A 79 4.74 -16.42 6.34
C VAL A 79 4.39 -17.89 6.46
N THR A 80 5.39 -18.75 6.61
CA THR A 80 5.12 -20.16 6.92
C THR A 80 4.99 -20.30 8.42
N VAL A 81 3.87 -20.85 8.92
CA VAL A 81 3.63 -21.01 10.35
C VAL A 81 3.26 -22.45 10.65
N THR A 82 4.05 -23.11 11.48
CA THR A 82 3.86 -24.49 11.91
C THR A 82 3.65 -24.59 13.41
N GLY A 83 3.00 -25.67 13.85
CA GLY A 83 2.62 -25.90 15.25
C GLY A 83 1.17 -25.55 15.54
N GLU A 84 0.64 -26.11 16.63
CA GLU A 84 -0.76 -25.98 17.03
C GLU A 84 -1.15 -24.52 17.34
N GLY A 85 -0.16 -23.68 17.67
CA GLY A 85 -0.36 -22.26 17.96
C GLY A 85 -0.85 -21.40 16.80
N ALA A 86 -0.63 -21.84 15.55
CA ALA A 86 -1.06 -21.13 14.35
C ALA A 86 -2.59 -21.13 14.16
N GLY A 87 -3.27 -22.14 14.73
CA GLY A 87 -4.70 -22.38 14.51
C GLY A 87 -5.07 -22.62 13.04
N GLU A 88 -6.35 -22.48 12.72
CA GLU A 88 -6.88 -22.70 11.36
C GLU A 88 -6.89 -21.42 10.51
N PRO A 89 -6.74 -21.53 9.17
CA PRO A 89 -6.91 -20.41 8.25
C PRO A 89 -8.23 -19.67 8.42
N GLN A 90 -8.19 -18.33 8.47
CA GLN A 90 -9.38 -17.49 8.55
C GLN A 90 -9.97 -17.23 7.17
N ALA A 91 -11.26 -16.88 7.11
CA ALA A 91 -11.96 -16.59 5.86
C ALA A 91 -11.26 -15.54 4.98
N THR A 92 -10.60 -14.55 5.60
CA THR A 92 -9.77 -13.55 4.92
C THR A 92 -8.59 -14.18 4.19
N GLU A 93 -7.95 -15.19 4.79
CA GLU A 93 -6.84 -15.93 4.18
C GLU A 93 -7.31 -16.78 2.99
N HIS A 94 -8.54 -17.32 3.02
CA HIS A 94 -9.08 -18.10 1.91
C HIS A 94 -9.26 -17.30 0.61
N GLY A 95 -9.47 -15.98 0.71
CA GLY A 95 -9.60 -15.10 -0.46
C GLY A 95 -8.27 -14.72 -1.11
N VAL A 96 -7.16 -14.85 -0.38
CA VAL A 96 -5.83 -14.39 -0.81
C VAL A 96 -4.84 -15.53 -1.04
N LEU A 97 -4.95 -16.61 -0.26
CA LEU A 97 -4.07 -17.77 -0.32
C LEU A 97 -4.71 -18.92 -1.11
N SER A 98 -3.96 -19.43 -2.08
CA SER A 98 -4.33 -20.60 -2.84
C SER A 98 -4.49 -21.84 -1.96
N PRO A 99 -5.25 -22.86 -2.40
CA PRO A 99 -5.34 -24.13 -1.68
C PRO A 99 -3.99 -24.83 -1.48
N ARG A 100 -3.01 -24.59 -2.37
CA ARG A 100 -1.65 -25.13 -2.23
C ARG A 100 -0.90 -24.44 -1.10
N GLU A 101 -0.83 -23.10 -1.12
CA GLU A 101 -0.18 -22.32 -0.06
C GLU A 101 -0.71 -22.69 1.33
N ARG A 102 -2.03 -22.83 1.49
CA ARG A 102 -2.65 -23.22 2.76
C ARG A 102 -2.27 -24.63 3.24
N ARG A 103 -2.06 -25.58 2.31
CA ARG A 103 -1.55 -26.93 2.66
C ARG A 103 -0.08 -26.89 3.05
N ASP A 104 0.69 -25.99 2.44
CA ASP A 104 2.10 -25.77 2.72
C ASP A 104 2.31 -24.90 3.98
N HIS A 105 1.28 -24.76 4.83
CA HIS A 105 1.30 -23.99 6.08
C HIS A 105 1.59 -22.49 5.92
N ILE A 106 1.38 -21.93 4.72
CA ILE A 106 1.48 -20.49 4.50
C ILE A 106 0.25 -19.80 5.09
N ARG A 107 0.49 -18.74 5.84
CA ARG A 107 -0.51 -17.93 6.55
C ARG A 107 -0.28 -16.45 6.29
N LEU A 108 -1.31 -15.64 6.52
CA LEU A 108 -1.15 -14.19 6.58
C LEU A 108 -0.83 -13.79 8.03
N ALA A 109 0.39 -13.31 8.29
CA ALA A 109 0.81 -12.91 9.64
C ALA A 109 -0.16 -11.89 10.27
N CYS A 110 -0.75 -11.00 9.47
CA CYS A 110 -1.69 -9.98 9.98
C CYS A 110 -3.04 -10.53 10.44
N GLN A 111 -3.46 -11.68 9.89
CA GLN A 111 -4.73 -12.34 10.23
C GLN A 111 -4.54 -13.47 11.24
N THR A 112 -3.33 -14.03 11.31
CA THR A 112 -2.99 -15.14 12.21
C THR A 112 -3.01 -14.67 13.66
N ARG A 113 -3.88 -15.28 14.47
CA ARG A 113 -3.98 -15.03 15.92
C ARG A 113 -3.39 -16.20 16.67
N LEU A 114 -2.44 -15.92 17.55
CA LEU A 114 -1.69 -16.93 18.28
C LEU A 114 -2.59 -17.61 19.32
N ARG A 115 -2.62 -18.95 19.29
CA ARG A 115 -3.40 -19.79 20.22
C ARG A 115 -2.53 -20.68 21.10
N GLY A 116 -1.23 -20.72 20.86
CA GLY A 116 -0.26 -21.62 21.45
C GLY A 116 1.12 -21.33 20.87
N ASP A 117 2.09 -22.17 21.20
CA ASP A 117 3.44 -22.07 20.66
C ASP A 117 3.45 -22.39 19.15
N CYS A 118 4.27 -21.67 18.40
CA CYS A 118 4.41 -21.90 16.96
C CYS A 118 5.82 -21.57 16.47
N ALA A 119 6.21 -22.20 15.38
CA ALA A 119 7.41 -21.86 14.63
C ALA A 119 7.03 -21.11 13.35
N VAL A 120 7.76 -20.03 13.07
CA VAL A 120 7.54 -19.13 11.94
C VAL A 120 8.79 -19.14 11.07
N THR A 121 8.62 -19.30 9.77
CA THR A 121 9.70 -19.17 8.81
C THR A 121 9.45 -17.96 7.92
N VAL A 122 10.46 -17.09 7.85
CA VAL A 122 10.52 -15.88 7.04
C VAL A 122 11.82 -15.89 6.23
N PRO A 123 11.89 -15.20 5.07
CA PRO A 123 13.17 -14.87 4.46
C PRO A 123 14.10 -14.15 5.46
N ASP A 124 15.39 -14.49 5.44
CA ASP A 124 16.38 -13.90 6.37
C ASP A 124 16.48 -12.38 6.22
N ASP A 125 16.21 -11.85 5.03
CA ASP A 125 16.19 -10.41 4.72
C ASP A 125 15.15 -9.64 5.56
N PHE A 126 14.13 -10.30 6.13
CA PHE A 126 13.16 -9.63 7.00
C PHE A 126 13.63 -9.51 8.44
N ILE A 127 14.68 -10.23 8.86
CA ILE A 127 15.22 -10.17 10.21
C ILE A 127 16.17 -8.97 10.28
N GLY A 128 15.77 -7.90 10.99
CA GLY A 128 16.52 -6.64 11.07
C GLY A 128 16.00 -5.53 10.15
N ALA A 129 15.24 -5.87 9.10
CA ALA A 129 14.55 -4.90 8.22
C ALA A 129 13.49 -4.04 8.95
N GLY A 130 13.11 -4.43 10.18
CA GLY A 130 12.22 -3.67 11.04
C GLY A 130 12.87 -2.48 11.75
N GLU A 131 14.20 -2.34 11.71
CA GLU A 131 14.84 -1.14 12.25
C GLU A 131 14.48 0.09 11.41
N ALA A 132 14.01 1.13 12.10
CA ALA A 132 13.53 2.31 11.41
C ALA A 132 14.70 3.15 10.88
N ILE A 133 14.79 3.29 9.57
CA ILE A 133 15.76 4.13 8.87
C ILE A 133 15.36 5.59 9.11
N PRO A 134 16.19 6.40 9.80
CA PRO A 134 15.94 7.82 9.93
C PRO A 134 16.23 8.52 8.61
N ALA A 135 15.32 9.37 8.14
CA ALA A 135 15.49 10.15 6.93
C ALA A 135 15.04 11.59 7.15
N THR A 136 15.45 12.49 6.25
CA THR A 136 15.14 13.93 6.35
C THR A 136 14.48 14.40 5.07
N VAL A 137 13.37 15.12 5.19
CA VAL A 137 12.67 15.70 4.03
C VAL A 137 13.53 16.80 3.42
N VAL A 138 13.83 16.67 2.12
CA VAL A 138 14.66 17.64 1.38
C VAL A 138 13.89 18.40 0.32
N ALA A 139 12.79 17.84 -0.19
CA ALA A 139 11.93 18.55 -1.12
C ALA A 139 10.47 18.09 -0.97
N THR A 140 9.56 19.04 -1.14
CA THR A 140 8.12 18.80 -1.18
C THR A 140 7.50 19.65 -2.28
N ARG A 141 6.66 19.07 -3.15
CA ARG A 141 5.87 19.83 -4.13
C ARG A 141 4.52 19.18 -4.39
N MET A 142 3.49 19.97 -4.64
CA MET A 142 2.19 19.43 -5.06
C MET A 142 2.24 19.13 -6.56
N LEU A 143 1.88 17.91 -6.93
CA LEU A 143 1.82 17.44 -8.31
C LEU A 143 0.39 17.53 -8.88
N ALA A 144 -0.60 17.37 -8.00
CA ALA A 144 -2.02 17.49 -8.29
C ALA A 144 -2.74 17.96 -7.00
N PRO A 145 -4.04 18.32 -7.04
CA PRO A 145 -4.75 18.81 -5.86
C PRO A 145 -4.64 17.90 -4.63
N LEU A 146 -4.64 16.58 -4.81
CA LEU A 146 -4.49 15.61 -3.73
C LEU A 146 -3.20 14.80 -3.81
N ILE A 147 -2.23 15.18 -4.65
CA ILE A 147 -0.98 14.42 -4.81
C ILE A 147 0.22 15.31 -4.51
N ARG A 148 1.10 14.83 -3.64
CA ARG A 148 2.35 15.50 -3.26
C ARG A 148 3.54 14.59 -3.55
N GLU A 149 4.57 15.16 -4.17
CA GLU A 149 5.89 14.56 -4.21
C GLU A 149 6.64 14.92 -2.92
N ILE A 150 7.22 13.93 -2.27
CA ILE A 150 8.08 14.12 -1.11
C ILE A 150 9.38 13.39 -1.39
N THR A 151 10.49 14.13 -1.39
CA THR A 151 11.83 13.57 -1.50
C THR A 151 12.51 13.65 -0.15
N VAL A 152 13.12 12.54 0.26
CA VAL A 152 13.83 12.42 1.53
C VAL A 152 15.26 11.95 1.28
N ASP A 153 16.21 12.55 1.99
CA ASP A 153 17.59 12.07 2.03
C ASP A 153 17.68 10.88 2.98
N LEU A 154 18.38 9.85 2.52
CA LEU A 154 18.64 8.65 3.29
C LEU A 154 20.06 8.67 3.84
N PRO A 155 20.30 7.98 4.98
CA PRO A 155 21.62 7.74 5.49
C PRO A 155 22.52 7.06 4.44
N PRO A 156 23.85 7.35 4.41
CA PRO A 156 24.76 6.80 3.41
C PRO A 156 24.80 5.27 3.33
N ASP A 157 24.53 4.60 4.45
CA ASP A 157 24.47 3.14 4.59
C ASP A 157 23.14 2.52 4.07
N HIS A 158 22.15 3.35 3.72
CA HIS A 158 20.81 2.90 3.28
C HIS A 158 20.40 3.47 1.91
N GLY A 159 21.30 4.18 1.22
CA GLY A 159 20.98 4.94 0.01
C GLY A 159 21.11 4.20 -1.33
N GLY A 160 21.49 2.91 -1.34
CA GLY A 160 22.00 2.22 -2.53
C GLY A 160 21.18 1.07 -3.12
N ASP A 161 20.28 0.44 -2.35
CA ASP A 161 19.78 -0.91 -2.69
C ASP A 161 18.29 -0.94 -3.12
N PHE A 162 17.78 0.14 -3.74
CA PHE A 162 16.41 0.13 -4.26
C PHE A 162 16.34 -0.46 -5.67
N SER A 163 15.42 -1.40 -5.84
CA SER A 163 14.97 -1.86 -7.15
C SER A 163 13.73 -1.09 -7.56
N ALA A 164 13.65 -0.67 -8.82
CA ALA A 164 12.42 -0.03 -9.32
C ALA A 164 11.22 -0.97 -9.13
N GLY A 165 10.16 -0.42 -8.52
CA GLY A 165 9.00 -1.19 -8.07
C GLY A 165 8.98 -1.50 -6.57
N ASP A 166 10.08 -1.25 -5.86
CA ASP A 166 10.10 -1.29 -4.40
C ASP A 166 9.22 -0.21 -3.77
N PHE A 167 8.83 -0.47 -2.52
CA PHE A 167 8.16 0.45 -1.62
C PHE A 167 8.85 0.49 -0.27
N MET A 168 8.57 1.54 0.50
CA MET A 168 8.99 1.65 1.89
C MET A 168 7.77 1.82 2.78
N GLN A 169 7.89 1.36 4.02
CA GLN A 169 6.93 1.65 5.06
C GLN A 169 7.28 2.97 5.74
N VAL A 170 6.35 3.92 5.70
CA VAL A 170 6.44 5.18 6.41
C VAL A 170 5.79 5.04 7.78
N ILE A 171 6.52 5.39 8.83
CA ILE A 171 6.08 5.32 10.22
C ILE A 171 5.80 6.73 10.72
N ALA A 172 4.52 7.12 10.76
CA ALA A 172 4.12 8.40 11.33
C ALA A 172 4.10 8.30 12.87
N PRO A 173 4.73 9.25 13.60
CA PRO A 173 4.63 9.34 15.05
C PRO A 173 3.22 9.78 15.48
N PRO A 174 2.90 9.79 16.79
CA PRO A 174 1.70 10.45 17.28
C PRO A 174 1.68 11.93 16.87
N TYR A 175 0.55 12.41 16.35
CA TYR A 175 0.42 13.76 15.83
C TYR A 175 -1.04 14.25 15.86
N THR A 176 -1.20 15.58 15.77
CA THR A 176 -2.47 16.24 15.48
C THR A 176 -2.21 17.26 14.38
N LEU A 177 -3.06 17.27 13.35
CA LEU A 177 -2.93 18.11 12.18
C LEU A 177 -4.28 18.74 11.82
N ASP A 178 -4.26 20.05 11.60
CA ASP A 178 -5.38 20.82 11.06
C ASP A 178 -5.10 21.14 9.58
N PHE A 179 -5.99 20.75 8.67
CA PHE A 179 -5.75 20.91 7.23
C PHE A 179 -5.72 22.39 6.81
N ALA A 180 -6.27 23.30 7.63
CA ALA A 180 -6.13 24.73 7.42
C ALA A 180 -4.67 25.21 7.46
N THR A 181 -3.77 24.45 8.09
CA THR A 181 -2.33 24.78 8.20
C THR A 181 -1.48 24.21 7.07
N LEU A 182 -2.08 23.39 6.19
CA LEU A 182 -1.36 22.76 5.08
C LEU A 182 -0.99 23.79 4.01
N GLU A 183 0.26 23.76 3.60
CA GLU A 183 0.76 24.53 2.46
C GLU A 183 0.16 23.94 1.19
N THR A 184 -0.59 24.77 0.46
CA THR A 184 -1.24 24.40 -0.81
C THR A 184 -0.66 25.25 -1.93
N ASP A 185 -0.35 24.63 -3.07
CA ASP A 185 0.01 25.37 -4.27
C ASP A 185 -1.17 26.31 -4.67
N PRO A 186 -0.91 27.59 -4.99
CA PRO A 186 -1.94 28.51 -5.47
C PRO A 186 -2.77 27.95 -6.63
N ALA A 187 -2.18 27.14 -7.51
CA ALA A 187 -2.86 26.50 -8.62
C ALA A 187 -3.96 25.50 -8.18
N PHE A 188 -3.88 24.98 -6.96
CA PHE A 188 -4.83 24.00 -6.42
C PHE A 188 -5.68 24.54 -5.26
N SER A 189 -5.46 25.78 -4.81
CA SER A 189 -6.18 26.34 -3.65
C SER A 189 -7.69 26.38 -3.87
N GLU A 190 -8.14 26.81 -5.05
CA GLU A 190 -9.57 26.90 -5.36
C GLU A 190 -10.25 25.52 -5.28
N ALA A 191 -9.59 24.47 -5.78
CA ALA A 191 -10.09 23.10 -5.67
C ALA A 191 -10.23 22.65 -4.21
N TRP A 192 -9.28 23.02 -3.35
CA TRP A 192 -9.33 22.74 -1.91
C TRP A 192 -10.45 23.48 -1.18
N ASP A 193 -10.68 24.74 -1.56
CA ASP A 193 -11.71 25.59 -0.97
C ASP A 193 -13.11 25.08 -1.37
N ILE A 194 -13.33 24.78 -2.66
CA ILE A 194 -14.59 24.23 -3.18
C ILE A 194 -14.89 22.87 -2.56
N ALA A 195 -13.88 22.00 -2.43
CA ALA A 195 -14.07 20.67 -1.87
C ALA A 195 -14.15 20.66 -0.32
N GLY A 196 -13.93 21.81 0.34
CA GLY A 196 -14.01 21.94 1.79
C GLY A 196 -12.91 21.20 2.57
N TRP A 197 -11.84 20.75 1.91
CA TRP A 197 -10.79 19.93 2.54
C TRP A 197 -10.03 20.68 3.64
N ARG A 198 -9.96 22.01 3.58
CA ARG A 198 -9.32 22.84 4.62
C ARG A 198 -9.95 22.70 6.00
N SER A 199 -11.21 22.28 6.08
CA SER A 199 -11.92 22.10 7.36
C SER A 199 -11.58 20.79 8.08
N LEU A 200 -10.89 19.86 7.40
CA LEU A 200 -10.60 18.54 7.91
C LEU A 200 -9.49 18.55 8.96
N LYS A 201 -9.53 17.56 9.85
CA LYS A 201 -8.51 17.34 10.88
C LYS A 201 -8.14 15.87 10.93
N ALA A 202 -6.87 15.59 11.21
CA ALA A 202 -6.37 14.23 11.39
C ALA A 202 -5.53 14.16 12.66
N SER A 203 -5.71 13.12 13.45
CA SER A 203 -4.86 12.87 14.61
C SER A 203 -4.67 11.38 14.82
N SER A 204 -3.49 11.01 15.32
CA SER A 204 -3.22 9.67 15.80
C SER A 204 -2.53 9.75 17.16
N PRO A 205 -3.08 9.12 18.21
CA PRO A 205 -2.45 9.10 19.53
C PRO A 205 -1.30 8.10 19.64
N LYS A 206 -1.11 7.24 18.62
CA LYS A 206 -0.08 6.20 18.55
C LYS A 206 0.64 6.24 17.20
N PRO A 207 1.85 5.66 17.10
CA PRO A 207 2.49 5.47 15.81
C PRO A 207 1.61 4.67 14.85
N VAL A 208 1.61 5.05 13.57
CA VAL A 208 0.88 4.37 12.51
C VAL A 208 1.73 4.25 11.25
N THR A 209 1.67 3.09 10.60
CA THR A 209 2.54 2.75 9.48
C THR A 209 1.75 2.51 8.21
N ARG A 210 2.25 2.97 7.05
CA ARG A 210 1.70 2.66 5.72
C ARG A 210 2.81 2.50 4.68
N ALA A 211 2.57 1.66 3.68
CA ALA A 211 3.47 1.47 2.56
C ALA A 211 3.28 2.57 1.50
N TYR A 212 4.38 3.03 0.92
CA TYR A 212 4.42 3.92 -0.24
C TYR A 212 5.51 3.48 -1.20
N SER A 213 5.14 3.27 -2.46
CA SER A 213 6.07 2.91 -3.53
C SER A 213 7.05 4.04 -3.83
N LEU A 214 8.26 3.63 -4.18
CA LEU A 214 9.32 4.53 -4.59
C LEU A 214 9.08 4.99 -6.03
N ALA A 215 9.21 6.29 -6.24
CA ALA A 215 9.12 6.97 -7.53
C ALA A 215 10.50 7.31 -8.11
N ASN A 216 11.57 6.79 -7.51
CA ASN A 216 12.96 7.12 -7.81
C ASN A 216 13.33 6.96 -9.29
N ARG A 217 14.12 7.91 -9.78
CA ARG A 217 14.92 7.77 -11.00
C ARG A 217 16.32 7.28 -10.64
N PRO A 218 17.10 6.79 -11.62
CA PRO A 218 18.51 6.46 -11.42
C PRO A 218 19.34 7.60 -10.81
N GLU A 219 19.01 8.86 -11.13
CA GLU A 219 19.68 10.06 -10.59
C GLU A 219 19.31 10.40 -9.14
N ASP A 220 18.26 9.78 -8.59
CA ASP A 220 17.79 10.00 -7.21
C ASP A 220 18.52 9.08 -6.21
N ALA A 221 19.71 8.58 -6.55
CA ALA A 221 20.53 7.74 -5.68
C ALA A 221 20.82 8.43 -4.34
N GLY A 222 20.75 7.69 -3.23
CA GLY A 222 20.85 8.24 -1.88
C GLY A 222 19.57 8.91 -1.35
N LYS A 223 18.49 8.93 -2.13
CA LYS A 223 17.20 9.52 -1.76
C LYS A 223 16.06 8.51 -1.88
N ALA A 224 14.94 8.78 -1.25
CA ALA A 224 13.67 8.14 -1.55
C ALA A 224 12.65 9.20 -2.02
N VAL A 225 12.02 8.95 -3.16
CA VAL A 225 11.02 9.84 -3.75
C VAL A 225 9.66 9.15 -3.65
N PHE A 226 8.66 9.84 -3.10
CA PHE A 226 7.31 9.29 -2.96
C PHE A 226 6.28 10.15 -3.68
N ASN A 227 5.26 9.53 -4.26
CA ASN A 227 4.03 10.23 -4.66
C ASN A 227 2.91 9.85 -3.69
N ILE A 228 2.52 10.79 -2.84
CA ILE A 228 1.55 10.58 -1.78
C ILE A 228 0.20 11.11 -2.23
N ARG A 229 -0.85 10.29 -2.13
CA ARG A 229 -2.23 10.76 -2.28
C ARG A 229 -2.79 11.08 -0.91
N LEU A 230 -3.30 12.29 -0.72
CA LEU A 230 -4.06 12.64 0.47
C LEU A 230 -5.40 11.89 0.45
N ALA A 231 -5.57 10.93 1.37
CA ALA A 231 -6.81 10.19 1.53
C ALA A 231 -7.82 11.06 2.31
N VAL A 232 -8.52 11.93 1.59
CA VAL A 232 -9.70 12.64 2.12
C VAL A 232 -10.91 11.69 2.18
N PRO A 233 -11.90 11.97 3.05
CA PRO A 233 -13.14 11.20 3.07
C PRO A 233 -13.78 11.17 1.67
N PRO A 234 -14.38 10.04 1.27
CA PRO A 234 -15.16 9.98 0.03
C PRO A 234 -16.28 11.02 0.02
N ALA A 235 -16.63 11.53 -1.16
CA ALA A 235 -17.70 12.50 -1.32
C ALA A 235 -19.01 12.02 -0.67
N GLY A 236 -19.61 12.86 0.16
CA GLY A 236 -20.83 12.56 0.92
C GLY A 236 -20.61 11.72 2.19
N LYS A 237 -19.36 11.48 2.59
CA LYS A 237 -18.98 10.76 3.83
C LYS A 237 -18.09 11.58 4.75
N GLU A 238 -17.92 12.87 4.49
CA GLU A 238 -17.03 13.79 5.20
C GLU A 238 -17.31 13.84 6.71
N ASP A 239 -18.57 13.76 7.11
CA ASP A 239 -18.97 13.75 8.53
C ASP A 239 -18.87 12.37 9.20
N SER A 240 -18.71 11.30 8.41
CA SER A 240 -18.82 9.91 8.89
C SER A 240 -17.49 9.15 8.88
N LEU A 241 -16.53 9.57 8.06
CA LEU A 241 -15.24 8.93 7.91
C LEU A 241 -14.12 9.94 8.14
N PRO A 242 -13.11 9.62 8.97
CA PRO A 242 -11.96 10.50 9.15
C PRO A 242 -11.03 10.46 7.92
N PRO A 243 -10.21 11.50 7.72
CA PRO A 243 -9.11 11.46 6.75
C PRO A 243 -8.10 10.34 7.07
N GLY A 244 -7.37 9.89 6.05
CA GLY A 244 -6.32 8.87 6.20
C GLY A 244 -5.14 9.36 7.03
N LEU A 245 -4.74 8.59 8.03
CA LEU A 245 -3.77 9.02 9.04
C LEU A 245 -2.38 9.32 8.45
N VAL A 246 -1.71 8.32 7.86
CA VAL A 246 -0.33 8.49 7.39
C VAL A 246 -0.26 9.48 6.21
N SER A 247 -1.22 9.44 5.28
CA SER A 247 -1.25 10.38 4.15
C SER A 247 -1.43 11.83 4.62
N SER A 248 -2.26 12.05 5.66
CA SER A 248 -2.43 13.39 6.25
C SER A 248 -1.13 13.88 6.88
N TRP A 249 -0.49 13.03 7.70
CA TRP A 249 0.80 13.37 8.32
C TRP A 249 1.86 13.70 7.27
N MET A 250 2.01 12.87 6.23
CA MET A 250 2.96 13.12 5.15
C MET A 250 2.67 14.42 4.39
N PHE A 251 1.40 14.75 4.16
CA PHE A 251 1.01 16.03 3.55
C PHE A 251 1.37 17.24 4.41
N GLY A 252 1.52 17.07 5.73
CA GLY A 252 1.94 18.14 6.64
C GLY A 252 3.45 18.34 6.74
N LEU A 253 4.26 17.45 6.15
CA LEU A 253 5.72 17.52 6.22
C LEU A 253 6.27 18.72 5.44
N LYS A 254 7.33 19.29 6.01
CA LYS A 254 8.11 20.39 5.45
C LYS A 254 9.56 19.98 5.28
N VAL A 255 10.29 20.72 4.45
CA VAL A 255 11.74 20.56 4.30
C VAL A 255 12.42 20.72 5.66
N GLY A 256 13.28 19.76 6.00
CA GLY A 256 13.96 19.65 7.29
C GLY A 256 13.29 18.72 8.30
N ASP A 257 12.05 18.29 8.07
CA ASP A 257 11.37 17.37 8.99
C ASP A 257 12.01 15.97 8.96
N ALA A 258 12.03 15.32 10.12
CA ALA A 258 12.50 13.95 10.26
C ALA A 258 11.36 12.95 10.00
N ILE A 259 11.67 11.89 9.25
CA ILE A 259 10.76 10.79 8.93
C ILE A 259 11.45 9.45 9.25
N ARG A 260 10.63 8.48 9.66
CA ARG A 260 11.08 7.10 9.93
C ARG A 260 10.55 6.18 8.87
N LEU A 261 11.44 5.43 8.25
CA LEU A 261 11.15 4.49 7.17
C LEU A 261 11.53 3.07 7.56
N SER A 262 11.00 2.08 6.87
CA SER A 262 11.44 0.68 6.94
C SER A 262 11.31 0.05 5.56
N GLY A 263 12.23 -0.84 5.21
CA GLY A 263 12.37 -1.40 3.86
C GLY A 263 13.77 -1.15 3.29
N PRO A 264 13.96 -1.29 1.96
CA PRO A 264 12.92 -1.45 0.95
C PRO A 264 12.23 -2.82 0.98
N TYR A 265 11.05 -2.89 0.38
CA TYR A 265 10.27 -4.10 0.18
C TYR A 265 9.72 -4.10 -1.24
N GLY A 266 9.53 -5.27 -1.86
CA GLY A 266 8.88 -5.33 -3.15
C GLY A 266 9.09 -6.65 -3.85
N GLU A 267 8.11 -7.03 -4.68
CA GLU A 267 8.25 -8.07 -5.70
C GLU A 267 7.79 -7.55 -7.09
N PHE A 268 7.32 -6.30 -7.14
CA PHE A 268 6.73 -5.70 -8.33
C PHE A 268 7.81 -5.13 -9.26
N HIS A 269 8.62 -6.02 -9.83
CA HIS A 269 9.74 -5.64 -10.71
C HIS A 269 9.49 -6.02 -12.16
N VAL A 270 10.16 -5.29 -13.06
CA VAL A 270 10.26 -5.69 -14.46
C VAL A 270 10.94 -7.05 -14.56
N GLN A 271 10.30 -7.98 -15.26
CA GLN A 271 10.80 -9.33 -15.43
C GLN A 271 12.04 -9.35 -16.34
N PRO A 272 13.01 -10.26 -16.08
CA PRO A 272 14.24 -10.37 -16.84
C PRO A 272 14.03 -11.10 -18.17
N THR A 273 13.12 -10.62 -19.01
CA THR A 273 12.81 -11.16 -20.34
C THR A 273 13.07 -10.12 -21.44
N GLN A 274 12.74 -10.47 -22.68
CA GLN A 274 12.80 -9.58 -23.84
C GLN A 274 11.41 -9.23 -24.40
N ARG A 275 10.33 -9.55 -23.68
CA ARG A 275 8.94 -9.26 -24.11
C ARG A 275 8.68 -7.75 -24.16
N GLU A 276 7.72 -7.30 -24.94
CA GLU A 276 7.28 -5.90 -24.89
C GLU A 276 6.72 -5.57 -23.50
N MET A 277 6.91 -4.33 -23.05
CA MET A 277 6.43 -3.86 -21.75
C MET A 277 5.25 -2.90 -21.93
N VAL A 278 4.13 -3.20 -21.28
CA VAL A 278 2.94 -2.36 -21.27
C VAL A 278 2.64 -1.93 -19.85
N PHE A 279 2.92 -0.67 -19.53
CA PHE A 279 2.64 -0.05 -18.25
C PHE A 279 1.24 0.57 -18.28
N VAL A 280 0.44 0.35 -17.23
CA VAL A 280 -0.90 0.93 -17.10
C VAL A 280 -1.07 1.53 -15.70
N GLY A 281 -1.15 2.85 -15.64
CA GLY A 281 -1.14 3.61 -14.40
C GLY A 281 -2.40 4.44 -14.16
N GLY A 282 -2.64 4.76 -12.89
CA GLY A 282 -3.61 5.80 -12.51
C GLY A 282 -3.36 6.35 -11.11
N GLY A 283 -3.57 7.65 -10.93
CA GLY A 283 -3.29 8.35 -9.67
C GLY A 283 -1.84 8.12 -9.19
N VAL A 284 -1.66 7.87 -7.89
CA VAL A 284 -0.31 7.61 -7.33
C VAL A 284 0.32 6.29 -7.76
N GLY A 285 -0.39 5.46 -8.52
CA GLY A 285 0.23 4.34 -9.25
C GLY A 285 1.29 4.78 -10.26
N MET A 286 1.39 6.10 -10.53
CA MET A 286 2.52 6.69 -11.23
C MET A 286 3.87 6.33 -10.59
N ALA A 287 3.99 6.29 -9.26
CA ALA A 287 5.27 6.16 -8.57
C ALA A 287 6.08 4.91 -9.01
N PRO A 288 5.60 3.67 -8.81
CA PRO A 288 6.39 2.49 -9.16
C PRO A 288 6.59 2.35 -10.66
N LEU A 289 5.60 2.75 -11.47
CA LEU A 289 5.68 2.67 -12.94
C LEU A 289 6.72 3.65 -13.49
N ARG A 290 6.76 4.88 -12.97
CA ARG A 290 7.79 5.88 -13.27
C ARG A 290 9.17 5.34 -12.96
N ALA A 291 9.38 4.78 -11.76
CA ALA A 291 10.66 4.20 -11.38
C ALA A 291 11.10 3.10 -12.34
N MET A 292 10.20 2.19 -12.71
CA MET A 292 10.50 1.10 -13.65
C MET A 292 10.84 1.60 -15.04
N ILE A 293 10.06 2.55 -15.59
CA ILE A 293 10.30 3.11 -16.92
C ILE A 293 11.67 3.79 -16.97
N HIS A 294 11.98 4.65 -15.99
CA HIS A 294 13.30 5.31 -15.91
C HIS A 294 14.44 4.32 -15.74
N GLN A 295 14.28 3.28 -14.92
CA GLN A 295 15.30 2.25 -14.77
C GLN A 295 15.55 1.51 -16.08
N GLN A 296 14.50 1.15 -16.82
CA GLN A 296 14.64 0.42 -18.09
C GLN A 296 15.27 1.28 -19.18
N LEU A 297 14.83 2.53 -19.33
CA LEU A 297 15.40 3.47 -20.30
C LEU A 297 16.84 3.86 -19.95
N GLY A 298 17.13 4.11 -18.66
CA GLY A 298 18.48 4.42 -18.18
C GLY A 298 19.47 3.25 -18.34
N ARG A 299 18.99 2.01 -18.36
CA ARG A 299 19.78 0.81 -18.70
C ARG A 299 19.95 0.60 -20.21
N GLY A 300 19.36 1.46 -21.05
CA GLY A 300 19.46 1.37 -22.51
C GLY A 300 18.71 0.18 -23.11
N THR A 301 17.57 -0.23 -22.51
CA THR A 301 16.78 -1.33 -23.06
C THR A 301 16.34 -1.06 -24.50
N HIS A 302 16.32 -2.11 -25.33
CA HIS A 302 15.77 -2.06 -26.69
C HIS A 302 14.33 -2.58 -26.77
N ARG A 303 13.77 -3.04 -25.65
CA ARG A 303 12.37 -3.51 -25.58
C ARG A 303 11.43 -2.36 -25.87
N SER A 304 10.33 -2.64 -26.60
CA SER A 304 9.20 -1.71 -26.74
C SER A 304 8.58 -1.45 -25.36
N ILE A 305 8.35 -0.19 -25.03
CA ILE A 305 7.71 0.26 -23.79
C ILE A 305 6.52 1.14 -24.16
N GLN A 306 5.32 0.76 -23.72
CA GLN A 306 4.10 1.55 -23.88
C GLN A 306 3.57 1.92 -22.51
N PHE A 307 3.35 3.21 -22.24
CA PHE A 307 2.79 3.66 -20.98
C PHE A 307 1.44 4.35 -21.18
N PHE A 308 0.38 3.68 -20.69
CA PHE A 308 -0.98 4.20 -20.66
C PHE A 308 -1.29 4.72 -19.25
N TYR A 309 -1.76 5.96 -19.13
CA TYR A 309 -2.04 6.54 -17.81
C TYR A 309 -3.39 7.25 -17.77
N GLY A 310 -4.21 6.85 -16.80
CA GLY A 310 -5.53 7.45 -16.56
C GLY A 310 -5.46 8.54 -15.50
N ALA A 311 -5.92 9.74 -15.85
CA ALA A 311 -6.24 10.82 -14.93
C ALA A 311 -7.68 11.28 -15.12
N ARG A 312 -8.23 12.02 -14.16
CA ARG A 312 -9.59 12.55 -14.29
C ARG A 312 -9.59 13.76 -15.22
N SER A 313 -8.85 14.80 -14.86
CA SER A 313 -8.67 16.03 -15.64
C SER A 313 -7.19 16.39 -15.80
N VAL A 314 -6.87 17.48 -16.50
CA VAL A 314 -5.49 17.96 -16.67
C VAL A 314 -4.81 18.25 -15.34
N ALA A 315 -5.54 18.75 -14.34
CA ALA A 315 -5.01 19.03 -13.01
C ALA A 315 -4.57 17.76 -12.24
N ASP A 316 -5.07 16.60 -12.63
CA ASP A 316 -4.71 15.30 -12.04
C ASP A 316 -3.59 14.58 -12.85
N LEU A 317 -3.13 15.19 -13.95
CA LEU A 317 -2.07 14.66 -14.83
C LEU A 317 -0.73 15.32 -14.52
N PHE A 318 0.17 14.58 -13.89
CA PHE A 318 1.50 15.06 -13.49
C PHE A 318 2.62 14.27 -14.14
N TYR A 319 3.84 14.84 -14.13
CA TYR A 319 5.01 14.38 -14.90
C TYR A 319 4.77 14.28 -16.43
N SER A 320 3.74 14.94 -16.96
CA SER A 320 3.42 14.83 -18.40
C SER A 320 4.56 15.32 -19.28
N GLU A 321 5.20 16.45 -18.93
CA GLU A 321 6.35 16.98 -19.66
C GLU A 321 7.52 15.99 -19.64
N GLU A 322 7.80 15.39 -18.48
CA GLU A 322 8.85 14.39 -18.32
C GLU A 322 8.64 13.18 -19.23
N PHE A 323 7.44 12.60 -19.26
CA PHE A 323 7.17 11.45 -20.14
C PHE A 323 7.08 11.83 -21.62
N GLN A 324 6.67 13.06 -21.95
CA GLN A 324 6.75 13.58 -23.32
C GLN A 324 8.21 13.68 -23.78
N ASP A 325 9.10 14.20 -22.93
CA ASP A 325 10.53 14.29 -23.21
C ASP A 325 11.15 12.91 -23.40
N LEU A 326 10.83 11.94 -22.53
CA LEU A 326 11.26 10.56 -22.70
C LEU A 326 10.80 9.96 -24.04
N ALA A 327 9.54 10.22 -24.44
CA ALA A 327 9.00 9.70 -25.71
C ALA A 327 9.67 10.35 -26.94
N MET A 328 10.13 11.60 -26.83
CA MET A 328 10.92 12.25 -27.88
C MET A 328 12.35 11.71 -27.95
N GLN A 329 12.94 11.36 -26.81
CA GLN A 329 14.33 10.90 -26.72
C GLN A 329 14.50 9.41 -27.05
N HIS A 330 13.47 8.59 -26.79
CA HIS A 330 13.53 7.13 -26.93
C HIS A 330 12.50 6.63 -27.95
N GLY A 331 12.96 6.23 -29.14
CA GLY A 331 12.07 5.71 -30.20
C GLY A 331 11.36 4.40 -29.87
N ASN A 332 11.75 3.72 -28.79
CA ASN A 332 11.10 2.51 -28.28
C ASN A 332 10.16 2.79 -27.09
N PHE A 333 9.87 4.05 -26.75
CA PHE A 333 8.95 4.43 -25.67
C PHE A 333 7.76 5.22 -26.21
N SER A 334 6.55 4.89 -25.77
CA SER A 334 5.34 5.66 -26.04
C SER A 334 4.60 6.06 -24.77
N TRP A 335 4.09 7.28 -24.76
CA TRP A 335 3.35 7.88 -23.64
C TRP A 335 1.92 8.22 -24.09
N THR A 336 0.93 7.59 -23.46
CA THR A 336 -0.49 7.76 -23.80
C THR A 336 -1.30 8.14 -22.54
N PRO A 337 -1.36 9.44 -22.20
CA PRO A 337 -2.26 9.92 -21.16
C PRO A 337 -3.72 9.92 -21.66
N ALA A 338 -4.65 9.58 -20.76
CA ALA A 338 -6.07 9.55 -21.01
C ALA A 338 -6.85 10.25 -19.89
N LEU A 339 -7.74 11.18 -20.26
CA LEU A 339 -8.60 11.89 -19.32
C LEU A 339 -10.01 11.31 -19.33
N SER A 340 -10.49 10.84 -18.17
CA SER A 340 -11.84 10.29 -18.06
C SER A 340 -12.92 11.37 -18.01
N ASP A 341 -12.60 12.54 -17.49
CA ASP A 341 -13.53 13.66 -17.29
C ASP A 341 -12.77 15.00 -17.37
N PRO A 342 -12.32 15.40 -18.58
CA PRO A 342 -11.58 16.65 -18.77
C PRO A 342 -12.45 17.84 -18.35
N ALA A 343 -11.90 18.74 -17.55
CA ALA A 343 -12.65 19.85 -17.00
C ALA A 343 -12.98 20.89 -18.08
N PRO A 344 -14.10 21.62 -17.97
CA PRO A 344 -14.39 22.75 -18.85
C PRO A 344 -13.24 23.78 -18.79
N GLY A 345 -12.51 23.93 -19.89
CA GLY A 345 -11.36 24.84 -19.98
C GLY A 345 -9.99 24.18 -20.10
N ASP A 346 -9.89 22.86 -19.91
CA ASP A 346 -8.63 22.09 -20.01
C ASP A 346 -7.97 22.16 -21.39
N ARG A 347 -8.74 22.54 -22.45
CA ARG A 347 -8.31 22.54 -23.86
C ARG A 347 -7.62 21.23 -24.28
N TRP A 348 -8.01 20.12 -23.66
CA TRP A 348 -7.44 18.81 -23.91
C TRP A 348 -7.80 18.31 -25.30
N LEU A 349 -6.79 18.05 -26.12
CA LEU A 349 -6.92 17.47 -27.47
C LEU A 349 -6.43 16.01 -27.53
N GLY A 350 -5.95 15.48 -26.41
CA GLY A 350 -5.43 14.12 -26.32
C GLY A 350 -6.54 13.09 -26.13
N THR A 351 -6.13 11.89 -25.71
CA THR A 351 -7.06 10.76 -25.56
C THR A 351 -8.05 11.00 -24.41
N THR A 352 -9.32 10.66 -24.65
CA THR A 352 -10.38 10.70 -23.64
C THR A 352 -10.95 9.30 -23.37
N GLY A 353 -11.54 9.15 -22.19
CA GLY A 353 -12.14 7.91 -21.70
C GLY A 353 -11.29 7.21 -20.63
N PHE A 354 -11.77 6.07 -20.15
CA PHE A 354 -11.04 5.30 -19.15
C PHE A 354 -9.83 4.59 -19.76
N VAL A 355 -8.73 4.51 -18.99
CA VAL A 355 -7.45 3.95 -19.48
C VAL A 355 -7.56 2.51 -19.99
N HIS A 356 -8.45 1.69 -19.43
CA HIS A 356 -8.65 0.32 -19.89
C HIS A 356 -9.29 0.26 -21.30
N ASP A 357 -10.16 1.20 -21.65
CA ASP A 357 -10.73 1.31 -23.00
C ASP A 357 -9.71 1.83 -24.01
N VAL A 358 -8.80 2.71 -23.57
CA VAL A 358 -7.68 3.19 -24.39
C VAL A 358 -6.71 2.04 -24.67
N LEU A 359 -6.31 1.33 -23.61
CA LEU A 359 -5.49 0.12 -23.72
C LEU A 359 -6.12 -0.90 -24.65
N ARG A 360 -7.42 -1.20 -24.49
CA ARG A 360 -8.15 -2.14 -25.33
C ARG A 360 -8.04 -1.78 -26.80
N ARG A 361 -8.38 -0.54 -27.16
CA ARG A 361 -8.30 -0.06 -28.56
C ARG A 361 -6.89 -0.17 -29.13
N SER A 362 -5.85 0.10 -28.33
CA SER A 362 -4.46 -0.04 -28.76
C SER A 362 -4.06 -1.50 -28.96
N MET A 363 -4.48 -2.39 -28.05
CA MET A 363 -4.09 -3.80 -28.06
C MET A 363 -4.90 -4.63 -29.06
N GLU A 364 -6.11 -4.21 -29.43
CA GLU A 364 -6.90 -4.82 -30.52
C GLU A 364 -6.17 -4.75 -31.88
N GLY A 365 -5.33 -3.72 -32.09
CA GLY A 365 -4.50 -3.59 -33.28
C GLY A 365 -3.10 -4.24 -33.16
N HIS A 366 -2.75 -4.79 -32.00
CA HIS A 366 -1.44 -5.38 -31.74
C HIS A 366 -1.39 -6.82 -32.29
N PRO A 367 -0.29 -7.25 -32.94
CA PRO A 367 -0.23 -8.57 -33.58
C PRO A 367 -0.22 -9.75 -32.58
N ALA A 368 0.30 -9.55 -31.37
CA ALA A 368 0.40 -10.57 -30.32
C ALA A 368 0.33 -9.94 -28.92
N PRO A 369 -0.83 -9.38 -28.48
CA PRO A 369 -0.96 -8.80 -27.14
C PRO A 369 -0.67 -9.81 -26.02
N GLU A 370 -0.92 -11.10 -26.26
CA GLU A 370 -0.62 -12.21 -25.36
C GLU A 370 0.88 -12.48 -25.17
N ASP A 371 1.77 -11.84 -25.94
CA ASP A 371 3.21 -11.95 -25.78
C ASP A 371 3.84 -10.79 -24.99
N CYS A 372 3.04 -9.78 -24.63
CA CYS A 372 3.45 -8.62 -23.86
C CYS A 372 3.41 -8.86 -22.35
N GLU A 373 4.29 -8.19 -21.62
CA GLU A 373 4.25 -8.11 -20.15
C GLU A 373 3.53 -6.84 -19.70
N TYR A 374 2.57 -7.00 -18.80
CA TYR A 374 1.72 -5.91 -18.32
C TYR A 374 2.05 -5.57 -16.87
N TYR A 375 2.35 -4.30 -16.62
CA TYR A 375 2.68 -3.76 -15.30
C TYR A 375 1.63 -2.74 -14.89
N LEU A 376 0.80 -3.08 -13.90
CA LEU A 376 -0.37 -2.28 -13.52
C LEU A 376 -0.22 -1.69 -12.13
N CYS A 377 -0.53 -0.40 -11.96
CA CYS A 377 -0.57 0.20 -10.64
C CYS A 377 -1.57 1.36 -10.59
N GLY A 378 -2.48 1.36 -9.62
CA GLY A 378 -3.45 2.44 -9.48
C GLY A 378 -4.69 2.05 -8.66
N PRO A 379 -5.80 2.79 -8.80
CA PRO A 379 -7.02 2.51 -8.04
C PRO A 379 -7.55 1.09 -8.27
N PRO A 380 -8.12 0.41 -7.25
CA PRO A 380 -8.62 -0.96 -7.40
C PRO A 380 -9.63 -1.14 -8.54
N VAL A 381 -10.51 -0.15 -8.74
CA VAL A 381 -11.48 -0.15 -9.85
C VAL A 381 -10.81 -0.11 -11.22
N MET A 382 -9.67 0.59 -11.34
CA MET A 382 -8.89 0.65 -12.57
C MET A 382 -8.20 -0.70 -12.82
N ILE A 383 -7.51 -1.24 -11.82
CA ILE A 383 -6.82 -2.54 -11.92
C ILE A 383 -7.83 -3.62 -12.34
N SER A 384 -8.99 -3.70 -11.68
CA SER A 384 -10.03 -4.67 -12.03
C SER A 384 -10.54 -4.53 -13.47
N ALA A 385 -10.71 -3.30 -13.97
CA ALA A 385 -11.16 -3.07 -15.33
C ALA A 385 -10.09 -3.44 -16.38
N VAL A 386 -8.81 -3.17 -16.08
CA VAL A 386 -7.69 -3.57 -16.93
C VAL A 386 -7.53 -5.09 -16.94
N LEU A 387 -7.59 -5.75 -15.78
CA LEU A 387 -7.54 -7.22 -15.71
C LEU A 387 -8.64 -7.87 -16.55
N THR A 388 -9.87 -7.36 -16.47
CA THR A 388 -11.00 -7.83 -17.30
C THR A 388 -10.74 -7.60 -18.78
N THR A 389 -10.08 -6.50 -19.14
CA THR A 389 -9.72 -6.18 -20.52
C THR A 389 -8.67 -7.14 -21.05
N LEU A 390 -7.61 -7.40 -20.28
CA LEU A 390 -6.51 -8.31 -20.64
C LEU A 390 -6.99 -9.76 -20.76
N ASP A 391 -7.90 -10.20 -19.89
CA ASP A 391 -8.53 -11.52 -19.97
C ASP A 391 -9.31 -11.71 -21.28
N LYS A 392 -10.09 -10.69 -21.70
CA LYS A 392 -10.79 -10.69 -23.00
C LYS A 392 -9.84 -10.68 -24.20
N LEU A 393 -8.64 -10.13 -24.05
CA LEU A 393 -7.58 -10.14 -25.06
C LEU A 393 -6.77 -11.45 -25.05
N GLY A 394 -7.07 -12.40 -24.16
CA GLY A 394 -6.39 -13.69 -24.09
C GLY A 394 -5.02 -13.64 -23.40
N VAL A 395 -4.69 -12.55 -22.69
CA VAL A 395 -3.40 -12.39 -22.02
C VAL A 395 -3.28 -13.38 -20.84
N PRO A 396 -2.25 -14.25 -20.81
CA PRO A 396 -2.06 -15.17 -19.70
C PRO A 396 -1.77 -14.45 -18.39
N ARG A 397 -2.36 -14.92 -17.28
CA ARG A 397 -2.16 -14.34 -15.95
C ARG A 397 -0.69 -14.22 -15.53
N GLY A 398 0.17 -15.15 -15.99
CA GLY A 398 1.61 -15.12 -15.72
C GLY A 398 2.38 -13.96 -16.38
N GLN A 399 1.73 -13.16 -17.23
CA GLN A 399 2.31 -11.99 -17.88
C GLN A 399 1.76 -10.68 -17.31
N ILE A 400 0.92 -10.76 -16.27
CA ILE A 400 0.28 -9.59 -15.65
C ILE A 400 0.81 -9.44 -14.23
N PHE A 401 1.52 -8.35 -14.01
CA PHE A 401 2.11 -7.96 -12.74
C PHE A 401 1.40 -6.70 -12.27
N TYR A 402 0.99 -6.67 -11.00
CA TYR A 402 0.35 -5.48 -10.46
C TYR A 402 0.65 -5.31 -8.98
N ASP A 403 0.73 -4.06 -8.56
CA ASP A 403 0.80 -3.67 -7.15
C ASP A 403 -0.57 -3.12 -6.71
N ASP A 404 -1.11 -3.70 -5.65
CA ASP A 404 -2.39 -3.30 -5.05
C ASP A 404 -2.12 -2.61 -3.71
N PHE A 405 -2.30 -1.29 -3.71
CA PHE A 405 -2.11 -0.46 -2.53
C PHE A 405 -3.09 -0.76 -1.39
N GLY A 406 -4.11 -1.61 -1.60
CA GLY A 406 -5.03 -2.04 -0.57
C GLY A 406 -5.78 -0.85 0.03
N GLY A 407 -6.82 -0.41 -0.69
CA GLY A 407 -7.49 0.88 -0.55
C GLY A 407 -8.02 1.30 0.83
#